data_AF-A0A8X7QGB1-F1
#
_entry.id   AF-A0A8X7QGB1-F1
#
_cell.length_a   1.000
_cell.length_b   1.000
_cell.length_c   1.000
_cell.angle_alpha   90.00
_cell.angle_beta   90.00
_cell.angle_gamma   90.00
#
_symmetry.space_group_name_H-M   'P 1'
#
loop_
_entity.id
_entity.type
_entity.pdbx_description
1 polymer ?
#
loop_
_entity_poly.entity_id
_entity_poly.type
_entity_poly.pdbx_seq_one_letter_code
_entity_poly.pdbx_strand_id
1 'polypeptide(L)'
;MCVKCKSWTDKNPGRRFYGCERWKSPLDCGFFQWIDEEEPFGWQKQALIEARDEISEQKRTIMELKKTISHLQSDLGKNAEIEEDIINGFLNM
;
A
#
# COMPACT_ATOMS: atom_id res chain seq x y z
N MET A 1 -23.35 -4.42 16.30
CA MET A 1 -22.49 -5.59 16.07
C MET A 1 -21.04 -5.15 16.21
N CYS A 2 -20.13 -6.02 16.67
CA CYS A 2 -18.70 -5.70 16.80
C CYS A 2 -17.87 -6.49 15.78
N VAL A 3 -16.70 -5.96 15.41
CA VAL A 3 -15.79 -6.57 14.45
C VAL A 3 -14.41 -6.75 15.07
N LYS A 4 -13.74 -7.85 14.69
CA LYS A 4 -12.36 -8.13 15.11
C LYS A 4 -11.39 -7.37 14.21
N CYS A 5 -10.61 -6.48 14.82
CA CYS A 5 -9.64 -5.63 14.15
C CYS A 5 -8.21 -5.90 14.66
N LYS A 6 -7.24 -5.31 13.96
CA LYS A 6 -5.82 -5.36 14.30
C LYS A 6 -5.28 -3.94 14.31
N SER A 7 -4.62 -3.56 15.40
CA SER A 7 -3.89 -2.31 15.51
C SER A 7 -2.54 -2.42 14.81
N TRP A 8 -2.14 -1.34 14.15
CA TRP A 8 -0.82 -1.20 13.54
C TRP A 8 -0.14 0.11 14.00
N THR A 9 -0.57 0.66 15.13
CA THR A 9 0.13 1.79 15.75
C THR A 9 1.44 1.33 16.39
N ASP A 10 2.40 2.24 16.56
CA ASP A 10 3.69 1.91 17.19
C ASP A 10 3.53 1.45 18.64
N LYS A 11 2.51 1.94 19.34
CA LYS A 11 2.21 1.49 20.71
C LYS A 11 1.71 0.04 20.72
N ASN A 12 0.82 -0.31 19.79
CA ASN A 12 0.15 -1.61 19.74
C ASN A 12 0.28 -2.27 18.35
N PRO A 13 1.49 -2.61 17.88
CA PRO A 13 1.67 -3.23 16.57
C PRO A 13 1.17 -4.67 16.61
N GLY A 14 0.31 -5.04 15.66
CA GLY A 14 -0.20 -6.40 15.52
C GLY A 14 -1.26 -6.83 16.55
N ARG A 15 -1.48 -6.07 17.63
CA ARG A 15 -2.43 -6.39 18.71
C ARG A 15 -3.87 -6.36 18.21
N ARG A 16 -4.70 -7.30 18.64
CA ARG A 16 -6.09 -7.44 18.17
C ARG A 16 -7.10 -6.86 19.15
N PHE A 17 -8.17 -6.27 18.62
CA PHE A 17 -9.26 -5.70 19.40
C PHE A 17 -10.63 -6.01 18.77
N TYR A 18 -11.68 -5.99 19.57
CA TYR A 18 -13.05 -5.84 19.09
C TYR A 18 -13.42 -4.36 19.06
N GLY A 19 -13.95 -3.90 17.93
CA GLY A 19 -14.39 -2.52 17.75
C GLY A 19 -15.82 -2.44 17.22
N CYS A 20 -16.43 -1.25 17.30
CA CYS A 20 -17.67 -0.98 16.59
C CYS A 20 -17.51 -1.27 15.10
N GLU A 21 -18.47 -1.94 14.46
CA GLU A 21 -18.45 -2.15 13.00
C GLU A 21 -18.43 -0.82 12.22
N ARG A 22 -18.99 0.24 12.81
CA ARG A 22 -19.15 1.57 12.22
C ARG A 22 -18.05 2.57 12.63
N TRP A 23 -16.93 2.09 13.19
CA TRP A 23 -15.87 2.93 13.78
C TRP A 23 -15.20 3.94 12.82
N LYS A 24 -15.33 3.75 11.50
CA LYS A 24 -14.84 4.71 10.49
C LYS A 24 -15.92 5.66 9.97
N SER A 25 -17.07 5.72 10.63
CA SER A 25 -18.21 6.53 10.20
C SER A 25 -18.69 7.41 11.34
N PRO A 26 -19.47 8.47 11.05
CA PRO A 26 -20.11 9.29 12.09
C PRO A 26 -21.07 8.51 13.00
N LEU A 27 -21.45 7.28 12.64
CA LEU A 27 -22.31 6.39 13.41
C LEU A 27 -21.52 5.44 14.33
N ASP A 28 -20.25 5.75 14.60
CA ASP A 28 -19.46 5.01 15.57
C ASP A 28 -20.11 5.09 16.96
N CYS A 29 -20.28 3.92 17.59
CA CYS A 29 -20.80 3.85 18.97
C CYS A 29 -19.68 3.93 20.02
N GLY A 30 -18.41 3.97 19.60
CA GLY A 30 -17.25 4.07 20.48
C GLY A 30 -16.85 2.78 21.19
N PHE A 31 -17.51 1.65 20.89
CA PHE A 31 -17.16 0.36 21.48
C PHE A 31 -15.73 -0.06 21.09
N PHE A 32 -14.92 -0.41 22.09
CA PHE A 32 -13.54 -0.86 21.93
C PHE A 32 -13.13 -1.80 23.08
N GLN A 33 -12.50 -2.94 22.75
CA GLN A 33 -11.95 -3.87 23.73
C GLN A 33 -10.76 -4.66 23.17
N TRP A 34 -9.62 -4.65 23.85
CA TRP A 34 -8.48 -5.50 23.47
C TRP A 34 -8.82 -6.99 23.63
N ILE A 35 -8.34 -7.82 22.69
CA ILE A 35 -8.48 -9.29 22.75
C ILE A 35 -7.31 -9.89 23.52
N ASP A 36 -6.11 -9.42 23.22
CA ASP A 36 -4.89 -9.88 23.88
C ASP A 36 -4.77 -9.15 25.22
N GLU A 37 -4.51 -9.87 26.32
CA GLU A 37 -4.44 -9.28 27.66
C GLU A 37 -3.24 -8.33 27.81
N GLU A 38 -2.08 -8.71 27.29
CA GLU A 38 -0.84 -7.95 27.43
C GLU A 38 -0.57 -6.98 26.26
N GLU A 39 0.08 -5.86 26.56
CA GLU A 39 0.62 -4.96 25.53
C GLU A 39 1.83 -5.61 24.85
N PRO A 40 2.05 -5.42 23.53
CA PRO A 40 3.28 -5.86 22.87
C PRO A 40 4.51 -5.18 23.49
N PHE A 41 5.57 -5.95 23.75
CA PHE A 41 6.82 -5.43 24.30
C PHE A 41 8.05 -6.13 23.71
N GLY A 42 9.23 -5.62 24.04
CA GLY A 42 10.51 -6.23 23.71
C GLY A 42 10.85 -6.26 22.22
N TRP A 43 11.71 -7.21 21.85
CA TRP A 43 12.21 -7.34 20.48
C TRP A 43 11.12 -7.75 19.50
N GLN A 44 10.09 -8.48 19.94
CA GLN A 44 8.97 -8.90 19.08
C GLN A 44 8.17 -7.69 18.58
N LYS A 45 7.90 -6.74 19.48
CA LYS A 45 7.26 -5.46 19.12
C LYS A 45 8.11 -4.70 18.10
N GLN A 46 9.41 -4.60 18.37
CA GLN A 46 10.34 -3.85 17.54
C GLN A 46 10.44 -4.47 16.12
N ALA A 47 10.59 -5.79 16.03
CA ALA A 47 10.62 -6.51 14.76
C ALA A 47 9.33 -6.33 13.94
N LEU A 48 8.16 -6.27 14.61
CA LEU A 48 6.89 -6.01 13.92
C LEU A 48 6.80 -4.59 13.35
N ILE A 49 7.34 -3.59 14.07
CA ILE A 49 7.39 -2.20 13.60
C ILE A 49 8.34 -2.10 12.41
N GLU A 50 9.55 -2.64 12.54
CA GLU A 50 10.57 -2.64 11.47
C GLU A 50 10.04 -3.32 10.20
N ALA A 51 9.46 -4.51 10.32
CA ALA A 51 8.88 -5.21 9.18
C ALA A 51 7.71 -4.44 8.54
N ARG A 52 6.85 -3.79 9.34
CA ARG A 52 5.75 -2.95 8.84
C ARG A 52 6.30 -1.77 8.02
N ASP A 53 7.33 -1.12 8.52
CA ASP A 53 7.90 0.08 7.91
C ASP A 53 8.65 -0.29 6.63
N GLU A 54 9.41 -1.38 6.65
CA GLU A 54 10.08 -1.92 5.46
C GLU A 54 9.06 -2.30 4.36
N ILE A 55 7.99 -3.02 4.71
CA ILE A 55 6.92 -3.37 3.76
C ILE A 55 6.25 -2.11 3.18
N SER A 56 6.07 -1.09 4.01
CA SER A 56 5.44 0.17 3.58
C SER A 56 6.32 0.91 2.58
N GLU A 57 7.63 0.92 2.81
CA GLU A 57 8.60 1.54 1.92
C GLU A 57 8.71 0.78 0.60
N GLN A 58 8.87 -0.55 0.67
CA GLN A 58 8.89 -1.40 -0.52
C GLN A 58 7.64 -1.21 -1.40
N LYS A 59 6.45 -1.04 -0.79
CA LYS A 59 5.22 -0.76 -1.53
C LYS A 59 5.25 0.59 -2.26
N ARG A 60 5.85 1.63 -1.66
CA ARG A 60 6.02 2.94 -2.32
C ARG A 60 6.95 2.81 -3.51
N THR A 61 8.11 2.19 -3.33
CA THR A 61 9.07 1.95 -4.41
C THR A 61 8.44 1.15 -5.55
N ILE A 62 7.69 0.08 -5.24
CA ILE A 62 6.97 -0.71 -6.26
C ILE A 62 5.98 0.16 -7.04
N MET A 63 5.25 1.06 -6.38
CA MET A 63 4.31 1.95 -7.03
C MET A 63 5.01 2.92 -7.99
N GLU A 64 6.13 3.49 -7.57
CA GLU A 64 6.94 4.42 -8.38
C GLU A 64 7.59 3.73 -9.58
N LEU A 65 8.14 2.54 -9.38
CA LEU A 65 8.70 1.74 -10.45
C LEU A 65 7.63 1.36 -11.48
N LYS A 66 6.44 0.96 -11.03
CA LYS A 66 5.31 0.68 -11.94
C LYS A 66 4.91 1.90 -12.77
N LYS A 67 4.87 3.08 -12.15
CA LYS A 67 4.59 4.34 -12.85
C LYS A 67 5.67 4.65 -13.90
N THR A 68 6.94 4.48 -13.53
CA THR A 68 8.08 4.70 -14.43
C THR A 68 8.03 3.75 -15.63
N ILE A 69 7.77 2.46 -15.38
CA ILE A 69 7.60 1.46 -16.45
C ILE A 69 6.45 1.86 -17.38
N SER A 70 5.31 2.27 -16.84
CA SER A 70 4.16 2.70 -17.66
C SER A 70 4.49 3.91 -18.54
N HIS A 71 5.25 4.88 -18.05
CA HIS A 71 5.67 6.02 -18.86
C HIS A 71 6.63 5.60 -19.96
N LEU A 72 7.66 4.82 -19.63
CA LEU A 72 8.64 4.34 -20.61
C LEU A 72 7.98 3.49 -21.70
N GLN A 73 6.99 2.66 -21.36
CA GLN A 73 6.21 1.90 -22.35
C GLN A 73 5.43 2.81 -23.30
N SER A 74 4.83 3.90 -22.79
CA SER A 74 4.13 4.87 -23.64
C SER A 74 5.08 5.61 -24.57
N ASP A 75 6.27 5.98 -24.09
CA ASP A 75 7.25 6.71 -24.90
C ASP A 75 7.85 5.82 -25.99
N LEU A 76 8.13 4.55 -25.68
CA LEU A 76 8.54 3.56 -26.68
C LEU A 76 7.47 3.35 -27.75
N GLY A 77 6.18 3.32 -27.38
CA GLY A 77 5.08 3.23 -28.35
C GLY A 77 5.05 4.39 -29.34
N LYS A 78 5.16 5.63 -28.83
CA LYS A 78 5.20 6.83 -29.68
C LYS A 78 6.41 6.85 -30.59
N ASN A 79 7.58 6.42 -30.10
CA ASN A 79 8.78 6.37 -30.93
C ASN A 79 8.63 5.36 -32.07
N ALA A 80 7.98 4.22 -31.83
CA ALA A 80 7.69 3.24 -32.87
C ALA A 80 6.71 3.78 -33.93
N GLU A 81 5.68 4.51 -33.51
CA GLU A 81 4.75 5.19 -34.44
C GLU A 81 5.48 6.22 -35.31
N ILE A 82 6.37 7.03 -34.73
CA ILE A 82 7.20 8.01 -35.46
C ILE A 82 8.12 7.31 -36.47
N GLU A 83 8.75 6.19 -36.08
CA GLU A 83 9.60 5.42 -36.98
C GLU A 83 8.81 4.86 -38.18
N GLU A 84 7.60 4.35 -37.94
CA GLU A 84 6.71 3.86 -39.00
C GLU A 84 6.29 4.98 -39.97
N ASP A 85 5.92 6.16 -39.44
CA ASP A 85 5.59 7.34 -40.24
C ASP A 85 6.76 7.79 -41.12
N ILE A 86 7.98 7.79 -40.58
CA ILE A 86 9.19 8.14 -41.33
C ILE A 86 9.42 7.14 -42.48
N ILE A 87 9.34 5.84 -42.19
CA ILE A 87 9.54 4.79 -43.20
C ILE A 87 8.49 4.91 -44.31
N ASN A 88 7.22 5.09 -43.94
CA ASN A 88 6.14 5.28 -44.90
C ASN A 88 6.33 6.56 -45.74
N GLY A 89 6.83 7.65 -45.14
CA GLY A 89 7.16 8.88 -45.86
C GLY A 89 8.27 8.67 -46.90
N PHE A 90 9.29 7.88 -46.60
CA PHE A 90 10.35 7.55 -47.56
C PHE A 90 9.87 6.61 -48.68
N LEU A 91 9.03 5.63 -48.38
CA LEU A 91 8.55 4.65 -49.38
C LEU A 91 7.53 5.21 -50.37
N ASN A 92 6.83 6.30 -50.01
CA ASN A 92 5.81 6.93 -50.83
C ASN A 92 6.30 8.15 -51.64
N MET A 93 7.62 8.42 -51.64
CA MET A 93 8.29 9.44 -52.46
C MET A 93 8.94 8.79 -53.69
#